data_AF-A0A1Q9YA79-F1
#
_entry.id   AF-A0A1Q9YA79-F1
#
_cell.length_a   1.000
_cell.length_b   1.000
_cell.length_c   1.000
_cell.angle_alpha   90.00
_cell.angle_beta   90.00
_cell.angle_gamma   90.00
#
_symmetry.space_group_name_H-M   'P 1'
#
loop_
_entity.id
_entity.type
_entity.pdbx_description
1 polymer ?
#
loop_
_entity_poly.entity_id
_entity_poly.type
_entity_poly.pdbx_seq_one_letter_code
_entity_poly.pdbx_strand_id
1 'polypeptide(L)' 'MDKNLDAKLREIVDLAKKYEVINSSIKEKQNMLKQLDDVAKRIQGMPNVVAYANQAAEELKTEIASEEEMLEKIRTEMSN' A
#
# COMPACT_ATOMS: atom_id res chain seq x y z
N MET A 1 -10.79 -17.42 32.90
CA MET A 1 -10.25 -16.74 31.71
C MET A 1 -11.43 -16.05 31.05
N ASP A 2 -11.41 -14.72 30.99
CA ASP A 2 -12.57 -13.90 30.66
C ASP A 2 -12.79 -13.94 29.13
N LYS A 3 -13.87 -14.58 28.67
CA LYS A 3 -14.10 -14.86 27.23
C LYS A 3 -14.06 -13.59 26.37
N ASN A 4 -14.35 -12.43 26.96
CA ASN A 4 -14.30 -11.12 26.29
C ASN A 4 -12.88 -10.64 26.04
N LEU A 5 -11.93 -10.94 26.92
CA LEU A 5 -10.52 -10.56 26.75
C LEU A 5 -9.87 -11.37 25.62
N ASP A 6 -10.17 -12.67 25.54
CA ASP A 6 -9.66 -13.54 24.48
C ASP A 6 -10.25 -13.21 23.10
N ALA A 7 -11.46 -12.65 23.05
CA ALA A 7 -12.07 -12.18 21.81
C ALA A 7 -11.39 -10.91 21.30
N LYS A 8 -11.21 -9.91 22.18
CA LYS A 8 -10.51 -8.66 21.85
C LYS A 8 -9.06 -8.89 21.42
N LEU A 9 -8.34 -9.79 22.10
CA LEU A 9 -6.96 -10.13 21.72
C LEU A 9 -6.89 -10.76 20.33
N ARG A 10 -7.84 -11.62 19.95
CA ARG A 10 -7.90 -12.21 18.62
C ARG A 10 -8.19 -11.17 17.54
N GLU A 11 -9.12 -10.26 17.80
CA GLU A 11 -9.45 -9.17 16.90
C GLU A 11 -8.24 -8.27 16.63
N ILE A 12 -7.51 -7.87 17.67
CA ILE A 12 -6.27 -7.07 17.54
C ILE A 12 -5.22 -7.82 16.72
N VAL A 13 -5.03 -9.12 16.97
CA VAL A 13 -4.08 -9.95 16.21
C VAL A 13 -4.46 -10.01 14.72
N ASP A 14 -5.74 -10.15 14.41
CA ASP A 14 -6.20 -10.21 13.02
C ASP A 14 -6.09 -8.85 12.32
N LEU A 15 -6.34 -7.75 13.03
CA LEU A 15 -6.07 -6.39 12.53
C LEU A 15 -4.58 -6.16 12.27
N ALA A 16 -3.69 -6.62 13.16
CA ALA A 16 -2.25 -6.50 12.98
C ALA A 16 -1.75 -7.27 11.75
N LYS A 17 -2.30 -8.47 11.47
CA LYS A 17 -1.99 -9.22 10.25
C LYS A 17 -2.44 -8.47 9.00
N LYS A 18 -3.66 -7.91 9.00
CA LYS A 18 -4.16 -7.10 7.87
C LYS A 18 -3.28 -5.87 7.65
N TYR A 19 -2.88 -5.20 8.73
CA TYR A 19 -1.96 -4.06 8.68
C TYR A 19 -0.63 -4.44 7.99
N GLU A 20 -0.02 -5.56 8.39
CA GLU A 20 1.24 -6.03 7.82
C GLU A 20 1.14 -6.32 6.31
N VAL A 21 0.06 -6.98 5.89
CA VAL A 21 -0.19 -7.30 4.47
C VAL A 21 -0.32 -6.03 3.64
N ILE A 22 -1.17 -5.09 4.06
CA ILE A 22 -1.41 -3.85 3.30
C ILE A 22 -0.13 -2.99 3.29
N ASN A 23 0.57 -2.86 4.41
CA ASN A 23 1.83 -2.11 4.48
C ASN A 23 2.91 -2.72 3.57
N SER A 24 2.94 -4.05 3.43
CA SER A 24 3.87 -4.72 2.50
C SER A 24 3.51 -4.44 1.05
N SER A 25 2.21 -4.51 0.72
CA SER A 25 1.66 -4.18 -0.60
C SER A 25 2.01 -2.75 -1.04
N ILE A 26 1.85 -1.76 -0.14
CA ILE A 26 2.22 -0.36 -0.40
C ILE A 26 3.70 -0.24 -0.72
N LYS A 27 4.58 -0.87 0.07
CA LYS A 27 6.04 -0.82 -0.14
C LYS A 27 6.45 -1.40 -1.48
N GLU A 28 5.82 -2.50 -1.91
CA GLU A 28 6.07 -3.10 -3.22
C GLU A 28 5.68 -2.14 -4.35
N LYS A 29 4.49 -1.53 -4.28
CA LYS A 29 4.04 -0.53 -5.26
C LYS A 29 4.92 0.73 -5.28
N GLN A 30 5.36 1.20 -4.12
CA GLN A 30 6.30 2.32 -4.02
C GLN A 30 7.65 1.98 -4.67
N ASN A 31 8.13 0.75 -4.53
CA ASN A 31 9.33 0.29 -5.24
C ASN A 31 9.11 0.21 -6.76
N MET A 32 7.93 -0.24 -7.22
CA MET A 32 7.57 -0.22 -8.64
C MET A 32 7.53 1.22 -9.20
N LEU A 33 7.00 2.20 -8.45
CA LEU A 33 7.04 3.61 -8.83
C LEU A 33 8.46 4.11 -9.05
N LYS A 34 9.39 3.76 -8.16
CA LYS A 34 10.80 4.12 -8.31
C LYS A 34 11.42 3.50 -9.56
N GLN A 35 11.11 2.23 -9.84
CA GLN A 35 11.58 1.54 -11.04
C GLN A 35 11.03 2.18 -12.32
N LEU A 36 9.75 2.58 -12.31
CA LEU A 36 9.13 3.28 -13.44
C LEU A 36 9.79 4.64 -13.69
N ASP A 37 10.08 5.42 -12.65
CA ASP A 37 10.79 6.69 -12.77
C ASP A 37 12.22 6.51 -13.32
N ASP A 38 12.96 5.51 -12.81
CA ASP A 38 14.30 5.17 -13.31
C ASP A 38 14.28 4.72 -14.78
N VAL A 39 13.29 3.92 -15.17
CA VAL A 39 13.09 3.51 -16.57
C VAL A 39 12.76 4.73 -17.42
N ALA A 40 11.75 5.53 -17.04
CA ALA A 40 11.34 6.73 -17.78
C ALA A 40 12.52 7.68 -18.02
N LYS A 41 13.43 7.84 -17.05
CA LYS A 41 14.66 8.63 -17.19
C LYS A 41 15.67 8.05 -18.19
N ARG A 42 15.74 6.73 -18.36
CA ARG A 42 16.65 6.08 -19.33
C ARG A 42 16.10 6.12 -20.75
N ILE A 43 14.78 6.12 -20.91
CA ILE A 43 14.09 6.05 -22.20
C ILE A 43 13.42 7.36 -22.61
N GLN A 44 13.92 8.50 -22.12
CA GLN A 44 13.38 9.85 -22.38
C GLN A 44 13.22 10.19 -23.87
N GLY A 45 13.99 9.54 -24.76
CA GLY A 45 13.86 9.68 -26.22
C GLY A 45 12.69 8.91 -26.85
N MET A 46 11.85 8.22 -26.05
CA MET A 46 10.71 7.43 -26.51
C MET A 46 9.41 7.93 -25.87
N PRO A 47 8.79 8.99 -26.42
CA PRO A 47 7.64 9.68 -25.80
C PRO A 47 6.47 8.75 -25.47
N ASN A 48 6.17 7.78 -26.33
CA ASN A 48 5.07 6.83 -26.11
C ASN A 48 5.33 5.93 -24.90
N VAL A 49 6.58 5.53 -24.67
CA VAL A 49 6.93 4.65 -23.54
C VAL A 49 6.99 5.44 -22.24
N VAL A 50 7.43 6.70 -22.30
CA VAL A 50 7.34 7.64 -21.17
C VAL A 50 5.89 7.92 -20.79
N ALA A 51 4.99 8.10 -21.78
CA ALA A 51 3.56 8.29 -21.52
C ALA A 51 2.94 7.07 -20.83
N TYR A 52 3.29 5.85 -21.28
CA TYR A 52 2.86 4.62 -20.62
C TYR A 52 3.38 4.51 -19.18
N ALA A 53 4.66 4.81 -18.95
CA ALA A 53 5.25 4.80 -17.62
C ALA A 53 4.58 5.81 -16.67
N ASN A 54 4.24 6.99 -17.18
CA ASN A 54 3.51 8.00 -16.41
C ASN A 54 2.09 7.55 -16.08
N GLN A 55 1.37 6.94 -17.02
CA GLN A 55 0.03 6.40 -16.76
C GLN A 55 0.09 5.31 -15.67
N ALA A 56 0.99 4.35 -15.81
CA ALA A 56 1.18 3.29 -14.82
C ALA A 56 1.55 3.85 -13.44
N ALA A 57 2.33 4.94 -13.39
CA ALA A 57 2.66 5.61 -12.14
C ALA A 57 1.44 6.27 -11.48
N GLU A 58 0.54 6.89 -12.24
CA GLU A 58 -0.70 7.47 -11.68
C GLU A 58 -1.66 6.39 -11.16
N GLU A 59 -1.77 5.25 -11.86
CA GLU A 59 -2.54 4.10 -11.40
C GLU A 59 -2.00 3.57 -10.06
N LEU A 60 -0.68 3.34 -9.96
CA LEU A 60 -0.03 2.91 -8.71
C LEU A 60 -0.20 3.91 -7.57
N LYS A 61 -0.12 5.22 -7.83
CA LYS A 61 -0.36 6.26 -6.80
C LYS A 61 -1.78 6.19 -6.27
N THR A 62 -2.76 5.95 -7.15
CA THR A 62 -4.16 5.83 -6.76
C THR A 62 -4.38 4.59 -5.89
N GLU A 63 -3.79 3.46 -6.25
CA GLU A 63 -3.84 2.23 -5.45
C GLU A 63 -3.16 2.41 -4.08
N ILE A 64 -1.97 3.01 -4.04
CA ILE A 64 -1.26 3.31 -2.80
C ILE A 64 -2.11 4.20 -1.89
N ALA A 65 -2.69 5.27 -2.42
CA ALA A 65 -3.53 6.17 -1.62
C ALA A 65 -4.75 5.44 -1.01
N SER A 66 -5.37 4.53 -1.76
CA SER A 66 -6.47 3.71 -1.26
C SER A 66 -6.02 2.76 -0.15
N GLU A 67 -4.87 2.10 -0.33
CA GLU A 67 -4.30 1.21 0.68
C GLU A 67 -3.86 1.98 1.94
N GLU A 68 -3.32 3.19 1.81
CA GLU A 68 -2.98 4.09 2.92
C GLU A 68 -4.23 4.49 3.72
N GLU A 69 -5.35 4.77 3.04
CA GLU A 69 -6.63 5.03 3.71
C GLU A 69 -7.11 3.79 4.51
N MET A 70 -6.93 2.58 3.96
CA MET A 70 -7.25 1.35 4.69
C MET A 70 -6.35 1.13 5.91
N LEU A 71 -5.05 1.42 5.81
CA LEU A 71 -4.13 1.35 6.95
C LEU A 71 -4.53 2.30 8.08
N GLU A 72 -4.96 3.52 7.75
CA GLU A 72 -5.36 4.50 8.76
C GLU A 72 -6.65 4.08 9.48
N LYS A 73 -7.60 3.45 8.76
CA LYS A 73 -8.78 2.84 9.38
C LYS A 73 -8.39 1.73 10.36
N ILE A 74 -7.51 0.82 9.96
CA ILE A 74 -7.02 -0.27 10.82
C ILE A 74 -6.29 0.29 12.05
N ARG A 75 -5.46 1.33 11.87
CA ARG A 75 -4.77 2.00 12.99
C ARG A 75 -5.74 2.62 13.98
N THR A 76 -6.79 3.26 13.49
CA THR A 76 -7.86 3.83 14.32
C THR A 76 -8.61 2.74 15.08
N GLU A 77 -8.96 1.64 14.43
CA GLU A 77 -9.63 0.48 15.04
C GLU A 77 -8.78 -0.16 16.15
N MET A 78 -7.48 -0.32 15.94
CA MET A 78 -6.57 -0.86 16.97
C MET A 78 -6.35 0.07 18.18
N SER A 79 -6.68 1.35 18.06
CA SER A 79 -6.47 2.37 19.10
C SER A 79 -7.70 2.58 20.00
N ASN A 80 -8.86 2.02 19.64
CA ASN A 80 -10.13 2.12 20.37
C ASN A 80 -10.39 0.89 21.26
#